data_AF-A0A353CAS5-F1
#
_entry.id   AF-A0A353CAS5-F1
#
_cell.length_a   1.000
_cell.length_b   1.000
_cell.length_c   1.000
_cell.angle_alpha   90.00
_cell.angle_beta   90.00
_cell.angle_gamma   90.00
#
_symmetry.space_group_name_H-M   'P 1'
#
loop_
_entity.id
_entity.type
_entity.pdbx_description
1 polymer ?
#
loop_
_entity_poly.entity_id
_entity_poly.type
_entity_poly.pdbx_seq_one_letter_code
_entity_poly.pdbx_strand_id
1 'polypeptide(L)' 'DNRITIDGSTDLAFSEDVTKRFESCGWAVSTVEDGNDIKAIEAAIRAAKKIKDKPKLIRVKTIIGFGMPKQGTSKA' A
#
# COMPACT_ATOMS: atom_id res chain seq x y z
N ASP A 1 -0.42 0.92 2.79
CA ASP A 1 -0.43 2.35 2.46
C ASP A 1 -1.69 2.96 3.04
N ASN A 2 -1.58 3.63 4.19
CA ASN A 2 -2.71 4.23 4.89
C ASN A 2 -2.61 5.76 5.00
N ARG A 3 -1.56 6.35 4.42
CA ARG A 3 -1.25 7.80 4.44
C ARG A 3 -1.15 8.45 5.82
N ILE A 4 -0.99 7.67 6.90
CA ILE A 4 -0.89 8.19 8.27
C ILE A 4 0.40 7.71 8.94
N THR A 5 1.06 8.63 9.63
CA THR A 5 2.22 8.44 10.50
C THR A 5 1.89 8.94 11.91
N ILE A 6 2.83 8.85 12.86
CA ILE A 6 2.66 9.36 14.22
C ILE A 6 2.35 10.87 14.21
N ASP A 7 3.09 11.63 13.39
CA ASP A 7 2.94 13.09 13.32
C ASP A 7 1.74 13.55 12.47
N GLY A 8 0.99 12.63 11.87
CA GLY A 8 -0.19 12.94 11.05
C GLY A 8 -0.07 12.41 9.62
N SER A 9 -0.59 13.17 8.65
CA SER A 9 -0.56 12.76 7.23
C SER A 9 0.87 12.52 6.76
N THR A 10 1.08 11.50 5.93
CA THR A 10 2.35 11.31 5.22
C THR A 10 2.72 12.54 4.40
N ASP A 11 1.77 13.34 3.92
CA ASP A 11 2.04 14.54 3.11
C ASP A 11 2.93 15.58 3.82
N LEU A 12 3.02 15.53 5.16
CA LEU A 12 3.87 16.43 5.95
C LEU A 12 5.36 16.18 5.74
N ALA A 13 5.77 14.94 5.44
CA ALA A 13 7.18 14.56 5.39
C ALA A 13 7.53 13.48 4.33
N PHE A 14 6.52 12.93 3.65
CA PHE A 14 6.64 11.78 2.76
C PHE A 14 5.58 11.83 1.66
N SER A 15 5.89 12.55 0.58
CA SER A 15 5.00 12.77 -0.59
C SER A 15 5.51 12.14 -1.88
N GLU A 16 6.50 11.24 -1.80
CA GLU A 16 7.06 10.59 -2.99
C GLU A 16 6.11 9.57 -3.62
N ASP A 17 6.31 9.31 -4.92
CA ASP A 17 5.68 8.19 -5.60
C ASP A 17 6.48 6.91 -5.34
N VAL A 18 6.16 6.23 -4.24
CA VAL A 18 6.79 4.96 -3.85
C VAL A 18 6.70 3.93 -4.98
N THR A 19 5.56 3.86 -5.67
CA THR A 19 5.35 2.90 -6.75
C THR A 19 6.36 3.12 -7.87
N LYS A 20 6.52 4.37 -8.34
CA LYS A 20 7.53 4.71 -9.36
C LYS A 20 8.96 4.50 -8.89
N ARG A 21 9.27 4.81 -7.63
CA ARG A 21 10.62 4.56 -7.09
C ARG A 21 10.96 3.07 -7.17
N PHE A 22 10.06 2.18 -6.78
CA PHE A 22 10.29 0.74 -6.85
C PHE A 22 10.30 0.22 -8.30
N GLU A 23 9.42 0.70 -9.18
CA GLU A 23 9.47 0.41 -10.61
C GLU A 23 10.83 0.79 -11.22
N SER A 24 11.37 1.96 -10.85
CA SER A 24 12.70 2.42 -11.30
C SER A 24 13.84 1.52 -10.83
N CYS A 25 13.68 0.86 -9.68
CA CYS A 25 14.61 -0.14 -9.17
C CYS A 25 14.40 -1.53 -9.79
N GLY A 26 13.56 -1.66 -10.82
CA GLY A 26 13.30 -2.92 -11.52
C GLY A 26 12.33 -3.86 -10.80
N TRP A 27 11.60 -3.39 -9.79
CA TRP A 27 10.58 -4.21 -9.13
C TRP A 27 9.32 -4.33 -9.98
N ALA A 28 8.64 -5.46 -9.85
CA ALA A 28 7.26 -5.58 -10.32
C ALA A 28 6.32 -4.97 -9.27
N VAL A 29 5.58 -3.94 -9.65
CA VAL A 29 4.70 -3.21 -8.73
C VAL A 29 3.24 -3.43 -9.14
N SER A 30 2.37 -3.66 -8.16
CA SER A 30 0.92 -3.66 -8.35
C SER A 30 0.23 -2.94 -7.19
N THR A 31 -1.00 -2.47 -7.42
CA THR A 31 -1.78 -1.75 -6.41
C THR A 31 -3.11 -2.45 -6.19
N VAL A 32 -3.50 -2.59 -4.92
CA VAL A 32 -4.83 -2.99 -4.48
C VAL A 32 -5.47 -1.76 -3.84
N GLU A 33 -6.58 -1.31 -4.42
CA GLU A 33 -7.23 -0.03 -4.05
C GLU A 33 -7.98 -0.10 -2.72
N ASP A 34 -8.46 -1.28 -2.31
CA ASP A 34 -9.11 -1.52 -1.02
C ASP A 34 -8.50 -2.72 -0.30
N GLY A 35 -7.89 -2.47 0.85
CA GLY A 35 -7.28 -3.50 1.68
C GLY A 35 -8.28 -4.41 2.40
N ASN A 36 -9.58 -4.14 2.31
CA ASN A 36 -10.63 -5.07 2.74
C ASN A 36 -11.09 -6.01 1.60
N ASP A 37 -10.71 -5.75 0.35
CA ASP A 37 -11.00 -6.65 -0.76
C ASP A 37 -9.99 -7.80 -0.79
N ILE A 38 -10.31 -8.84 -0.02
CA ILE A 38 -9.51 -10.06 0.10
C ILE A 38 -9.30 -10.74 -1.27
N LYS A 39 -10.30 -10.66 -2.17
CA LYS A 39 -10.20 -11.27 -3.51
C LYS A 39 -9.19 -10.51 -4.37
N ALA A 40 -9.19 -9.19 -4.32
CA ALA A 40 -8.20 -8.38 -5.02
C ALA A 40 -6.78 -8.61 -4.48
N ILE A 41 -6.63 -8.73 -3.15
CA ILE A 41 -5.35 -9.07 -2.52
C ILE A 41 -4.87 -10.45 -2.99
N GLU A 42 -5.74 -11.46 -2.96
CA GLU A 42 -5.40 -12.80 -3.41
C GLU A 42 -4.99 -12.82 -4.89
N ALA A 43 -5.75 -12.13 -5.74
CA ALA A 43 -5.45 -12.00 -7.17
C ALA A 43 -4.09 -11.32 -7.39
N ALA A 44 -3.78 -10.25 -6.66
CA ALA A 44 -2.50 -9.55 -6.74
C ALA A 44 -1.34 -10.46 -6.32
N ILE A 45 -1.49 -11.23 -5.23
CA ILE A 45 -0.49 -12.21 -4.79
C ILE A 45 -0.28 -13.30 -5.83
N ARG A 46 -1.36 -13.85 -6.39
CA ARG A 46 -1.30 -14.88 -7.45
C ARG A 46 -0.60 -14.34 -8.71
N ALA A 47 -0.88 -13.10 -9.11
CA ALA A 47 -0.21 -12.45 -10.23
C ALA A 47 1.28 -12.24 -9.94
N ALA A 48 1.63 -11.72 -8.76
CA ALA A 48 3.01 -11.50 -8.34
C ALA A 48 3.84 -12.80 -8.35
N LYS A 49 3.25 -13.94 -7.93
CA LYS A 49 3.91 -15.26 -7.95
C LYS A 49 4.27 -15.77 -9.35
N LYS A 50 3.62 -15.28 -10.40
CA LYS A 50 3.91 -15.64 -11.80
C LYS A 50 5.17 -14.95 -12.31
N ILE A 51 5.56 -13.82 -11.72
CA ILE A 51 6.78 -13.07 -12.06
C ILE A 51 7.97 -13.75 -11.37
N LYS A 52 8.93 -14.25 -12.14
CA LYS A 52 10.05 -15.08 -11.62
C LYS A 52 11.37 -14.34 -11.50
N ASP A 53 11.54 -13.29 -12.27
CA ASP A 53 12.79 -12.57 -12.53
C ASP A 53 12.93 -11.27 -11.74
N LYS A 54 11.88 -10.85 -11.02
CA LYS A 54 11.86 -9.58 -10.30
C LYS A 54 11.37 -9.72 -8.84
N PRO A 55 11.87 -8.89 -7.92
CA PRO A 55 11.21 -8.65 -6.64
C PRO A 55 9.84 -7.96 -6.88
N LYS A 56 8.91 -8.09 -5.93
CA LYS A 56 7.53 -7.61 -6.08
C LYS A 56 7.10 -6.72 -4.92
N LEU A 57 6.43 -5.63 -5.24
CA LEU A 57 5.76 -4.76 -4.29
C LEU A 57 4.25 -4.74 -4.61
N ILE A 58 3.42 -5.13 -3.65
CA ILE A 58 1.96 -4.97 -3.75
C ILE A 58 1.57 -3.83 -2.81
N ARG A 59 1.25 -2.67 -3.36
CA ARG A 59 0.74 -1.52 -2.60
C ARG A 59 -0.71 -1.74 -2.26
N VAL A 60 -1.00 -2.10 -1.01
CA VAL A 60 -2.38 -2.23 -0.51
C VAL A 60 -2.78 -0.93 0.18
N LYS A 61 -3.81 -0.26 -0.34
CA LYS A 61 -4.38 0.95 0.28
C LYS A 61 -5.33 0.56 1.39
N THR A 62 -5.17 1.16 2.57
CA THR A 62 -5.97 0.85 3.76
C THR A 62 -6.37 2.12 4.50
N ILE A 63 -7.33 2.00 5.42
CA ILE A 63 -7.63 3.03 6.42
C ILE A 63 -7.04 2.54 7.75
N ILE A 64 -6.16 3.32 8.37
CA ILE A 64 -5.61 2.96 9.69
C ILE A 64 -6.74 2.94 10.73
N GLY A 65 -6.79 1.93 11.59
CA GLY A 65 -7.85 1.80 12.60
C GLY A 65 -9.25 1.58 12.01
N PHE A 66 -9.36 1.03 10.79
CA PHE A 66 -10.65 0.76 10.14
C PHE A 66 -11.66 0.12 11.09
N GLY A 67 -12.87 0.70 11.17
CA GLY A 67 -13.94 0.27 12.06
C GLY A 67 -13.96 0.95 13.44
N MET A 68 -12.96 1.77 13.78
CA MET A 68 -12.96 2.56 15.01
C MET A 68 -13.47 4.00 14.78
N PRO A 69 -14.00 4.69 15.81
CA PRO A 69 -14.43 6.10 15.69
C PRO A 69 -13.35 7.05 15.18
N LYS A 70 -12.08 6.77 15.46
CA LYS A 70 -10.92 7.59 15.06
C LYS A 70 -10.12 7.00 13.88
N GLN A 71 -10.74 6.13 13.09
CA GLN A 71 -10.12 5.60 11.88
C GLN A 71 -9.61 6.71 10.96
N GLY A 72 -8.52 6.44 10.24
CA GLY A 72 -7.92 7.40 9.31
C GLY A 72 -7.19 8.56 9.99
N THR A 73 -6.97 8.52 11.31
CA THR A 73 -6.26 9.58 12.05
C THR A 73 -5.04 9.03 12.77
N SER A 74 -4.09 9.91 13.10
CA SER A 74 -2.94 9.58 13.97
C SER A 74 -3.29 9.59 15.46
N LYS A 75 -4.55 9.83 15.82
CA LYS A 75 -5.00 9.99 17.21
C LYS A 75 -5.58 8.70 17.74
N ALA A 76 -5.13 8.29 18.93
CA ALA A 76 -5.81 7.29 19.76
C ALA A 76 -7.10 7.87 20.34
#